data_AF-A0A9E5ZN86-F1
#
_entry.id   AF-A0A9E5ZN86-F1
#
_cell.length_a   1.000
_cell.length_b   1.000
_cell.length_c   1.000
_cell.angle_alpha   90.00
_cell.angle_beta   90.00
_cell.angle_gamma   90.00
#
_symmetry.space_group_name_H-M   'P 1'
#
loop_
_entity.id
_entity.type
_entity.pdbx_description
1 polymer ?
#
loop_
_entity_poly.entity_id
_entity_poly.type
_entity_poly.pdbx_seq_one_letter_code
_entity_poly.pdbx_strand_id
1 'polypeptide(L)'
;MKSLVFPLILLSFLYSNAQDSIKQKEYNTTKITEIPKIDGVLDDAIWDTLPELGDFTMFDPEDGTPELDTHKTKVKIGYTDEAI
;
A
#
# COMPACT_ATOMS: atom_id res chain seq x y z
N MET A 1 40.20 -15.96 -28.68
CA MET A 1 38.95 -15.18 -28.68
C MET A 1 37.86 -15.77 -27.77
N LYS A 2 37.76 -17.10 -27.56
CA LYS A 2 36.74 -17.71 -26.68
C LYS A 2 36.89 -17.41 -25.18
N SER A 3 38.12 -17.15 -24.68
CA SER A 3 38.37 -16.92 -23.24
C SER A 3 37.88 -15.57 -22.70
N LEU A 4 37.60 -14.59 -23.58
CA LEU A 4 37.16 -13.24 -23.19
C LEU A 4 35.63 -13.10 -23.13
N VAL A 5 34.90 -14.09 -23.66
CA VAL A 5 33.42 -14.09 -23.68
C VAL A 5 32.84 -14.41 -22.30
N PHE A 6 33.49 -15.31 -21.54
CA PHE A 6 33.06 -15.69 -20.20
C PHE A 6 33.07 -14.54 -19.18
N PRO A 7 34.14 -13.74 -19.03
CA PRO A 7 34.12 -12.59 -18.12
C PRO A 7 33.16 -11.49 -18.57
N LEU A 8 32.90 -11.36 -19.88
CA LEU A 8 31.96 -10.37 -20.42
C LEU A 8 30.50 -10.71 -20.05
N ILE A 9 30.13 -11.99 -20.06
CA ILE A 9 28.82 -12.46 -19.59
C ILE A 9 28.68 -12.27 -18.07
N LEU A 10 29.74 -12.52 -17.29
CA LEU A 10 29.70 -12.32 -15.84
C LEU A 10 29.50 -10.84 -15.48
N LEU A 11 30.10 -9.93 -16.26
CA LEU A 11 29.99 -8.49 -16.06
C LEU A 11 28.58 -7.96 -16.33
N SER A 12 27.83 -8.55 -17.27
CA SER A 12 26.45 -8.11 -17.56
C SER A 12 25.46 -8.38 -16.42
N PHE A 13 25.70 -9.39 -15.58
CA PHE A 13 24.83 -9.68 -14.43
C PHE A 13 24.95 -8.65 -13.31
N LEU A 14 26.08 -7.92 -13.22
CA LEU A 14 26.30 -6.90 -12.20
C LEU A 14 25.54 -5.59 -12.46
N TYR A 15 25.00 -5.40 -13.66
CA TYR A 15 24.28 -4.18 -14.06
C TYR A 15 22.76 -4.35 -14.13
N SER A 16 22.21 -5.49 -13.69
CA SER A 16 20.77 -5.70 -13.66
C SER A 16 20.14 -4.96 -12.48
N ASN A 17 19.45 -3.86 -12.76
CA ASN A 17 18.57 -3.18 -11.80
C ASN A 17 17.12 -3.52 -12.17
N ALA A 18 16.52 -4.47 -11.46
CA ALA A 18 15.19 -5.02 -11.76
C ALA A 18 14.12 -4.68 -10.71
N GLN A 19 14.40 -3.75 -9.79
CA GLN A 19 13.47 -3.39 -8.73
C GLN A 19 13.06 -1.92 -8.88
N ASP A 20 11.88 -1.69 -9.43
CA ASP A 20 11.17 -0.43 -9.23
C ASP A 20 10.78 -0.36 -7.75
N SER A 21 11.35 0.61 -7.03
CA SER A 21 11.12 0.76 -5.59
C SER A 21 9.94 1.71 -5.35
N ILE A 22 8.73 1.20 -5.50
CA ILE A 22 7.55 1.93 -5.03
C ILE A 22 7.60 1.94 -3.49
N LYS A 23 7.64 3.15 -2.92
CA LYS A 23 7.65 3.32 -1.47
C LYS A 23 6.33 2.82 -0.89
N GLN A 24 6.39 1.81 -0.04
CA GLN A 24 5.21 1.32 0.67
C GLN A 24 4.67 2.41 1.60
N LYS A 25 3.35 2.59 1.60
CA LYS A 25 2.69 3.51 2.54
C LYS A 25 2.66 2.89 3.94
N GLU A 26 3.00 3.72 4.93
CA GLU A 26 2.86 3.40 6.35
C GLU A 26 1.72 4.24 6.93
N TYR A 27 0.92 3.63 7.81
CA TYR A 27 -0.23 4.28 8.43
C TYR A 27 -0.19 4.12 9.95
N ASN A 28 -0.64 5.15 10.65
CA ASN A 28 -0.88 5.09 12.09
C ASN A 28 -2.29 4.59 12.34
N THR A 29 -2.43 3.58 13.19
CA THR A 29 -3.71 3.01 13.59
C THR A 29 -4.11 3.50 14.98
N THR A 30 -5.42 3.53 15.26
CA THR A 30 -5.96 3.99 16.54
C THR A 30 -6.54 2.83 17.33
N LYS A 31 -6.06 2.63 18.57
CA LYS A 31 -6.70 1.66 19.48
C LYS A 31 -8.05 2.20 19.92
N ILE A 32 -9.10 1.39 19.80
CA ILE A 32 -10.47 1.73 20.20
C ILE A 32 -10.94 0.80 21.31
N THR A 33 -11.87 1.28 22.12
CA THR A 33 -12.53 0.48 23.16
C THR A 33 -14.02 0.28 22.88
N GLU A 34 -14.61 1.18 22.09
CA GLU A 34 -15.98 1.06 21.61
C GLU A 34 -15.97 0.29 20.30
N ILE A 35 -16.73 -0.82 20.26
CA ILE A 35 -16.75 -1.74 19.12
C ILE A 35 -17.88 -1.30 18.18
N PRO A 36 -17.59 -0.88 16.94
CA PRO A 36 -18.62 -0.58 15.96
C PRO A 36 -19.34 -1.85 15.51
N LYS A 37 -20.56 -1.68 15.04
CA LYS A 37 -21.32 -2.72 14.38
C LYS A 37 -20.81 -2.92 12.95
N ILE A 38 -20.56 -4.17 12.57
CA ILE A 38 -20.08 -4.52 11.23
C ILE A 38 -21.25 -5.00 10.37
N ASP A 39 -22.04 -4.06 9.87
CA ASP A 39 -23.20 -4.34 9.00
C ASP A 39 -23.19 -3.57 7.66
N GLY A 40 -22.13 -2.81 7.40
CA GLY A 40 -21.96 -2.01 6.20
C GLY A 40 -22.59 -0.61 6.29
N VAL A 41 -23.21 -0.26 7.41
CA VAL A 41 -23.66 1.10 7.71
C VAL A 41 -22.61 1.80 8.59
N LEU A 42 -22.24 3.03 8.24
CA LEU A 42 -21.22 3.82 8.94
C LEU A 42 -21.87 4.91 9.80
N ASP A 43 -22.78 4.53 10.70
CA ASP A 43 -23.54 5.45 11.56
C ASP A 43 -23.09 5.45 13.04
N ASP A 44 -22.19 4.54 13.44
CA ASP A 44 -21.59 4.56 14.77
C ASP A 44 -20.63 5.74 14.96
N ALA A 45 -20.71 6.40 16.12
CA ALA A 45 -19.94 7.60 16.45
C ALA A 45 -18.41 7.39 16.41
N ILE A 46 -17.95 6.16 16.65
CA ILE A 46 -16.52 5.84 16.61
C ILE A 46 -15.90 6.13 15.25
N TRP A 47 -16.64 6.00 14.15
CA TRP A 47 -16.15 6.25 12.80
C TRP A 47 -15.71 7.71 12.61
N ASP A 48 -16.35 8.67 13.27
CA ASP A 48 -15.99 10.09 13.18
C ASP A 48 -14.69 10.43 13.91
N THR A 49 -14.28 9.60 14.85
CA THR A 49 -13.07 9.80 15.65
C THR A 49 -11.80 9.30 14.95
N LEU A 50 -11.94 8.38 13.99
CA LEU A 50 -10.82 7.73 13.32
C LEU A 50 -10.28 8.59 12.18
N PRO A 51 -8.94 8.69 12.03
CA PRO A 51 -8.33 9.42 10.93
C PRO A 51 -8.69 8.77 9.60
N GLU A 52 -9.04 9.59 8.62
CA GLU A 52 -9.31 9.16 7.26
C GLU A 52 -7.99 9.10 6.46
N LEU A 53 -7.75 7.96 5.84
CA LEU A 53 -6.61 7.67 4.98
C LEU A 53 -7.07 7.69 3.52
N GLY A 54 -6.22 8.20 2.62
CA GLY A 54 -6.54 8.37 1.20
C GLY A 54 -5.31 8.47 0.30
N ASP A 55 -5.51 9.13 -0.85
CA ASP A 55 -4.51 9.37 -1.89
C ASP A 55 -3.86 8.08 -2.40
N PHE A 56 -4.67 7.04 -2.57
CA PHE A 56 -4.17 5.72 -2.96
C PHE A 56 -3.60 5.74 -4.39
N THR A 57 -2.65 4.85 -4.63
CA THR A 57 -2.09 4.60 -5.95
C THR A 57 -2.65 3.28 -6.48
N MET A 58 -2.99 3.26 -7.76
CA MET A 58 -3.45 2.09 -8.48
C MET A 58 -2.26 1.22 -8.87
N PHE A 59 -2.49 -0.09 -8.90
CA PHE A 59 -1.54 -1.06 -9.40
C PHE A 59 -1.64 -1.25 -10.93
N ASP A 60 -2.84 -1.05 -11.49
CA ASP A 60 -3.17 -1.28 -12.90
C ASP A 60 -3.99 -0.06 -13.40
N PRO A 61 -3.79 0.47 -14.63
CA PRO A 61 -2.92 0.00 -15.74
C PRO A 61 -1.42 0.19 -15.52
N GLU A 62 -1.03 1.05 -14.60
CA GLU A 62 0.36 1.41 -14.31
C GLU A 62 0.53 1.56 -12.80
N ASP A 63 1.45 0.79 -12.24
CA ASP A 63 1.69 0.74 -10.80
C ASP A 63 2.22 2.08 -10.27
N GLY A 64 1.69 2.52 -9.14
CA GLY A 64 2.04 3.79 -8.51
C GLY A 64 1.27 5.00 -9.06
N THR A 65 0.39 4.84 -10.04
CA THR A 65 -0.42 5.95 -10.58
C THR A 65 -1.47 6.40 -9.55
N PRO A 66 -1.71 7.70 -9.33
CA PRO A 66 -2.77 8.16 -8.42
C PRO A 66 -4.16 7.65 -8.85
N GLU A 67 -5.00 7.34 -7.87
CA GLU A 67 -6.40 6.96 -8.10
C GLU A 67 -7.19 8.01 -8.89
N LEU A 68 -8.07 7.52 -9.77
CA LEU A 68 -8.98 8.37 -10.54
C LEU A 68 -9.87 9.20 -9.63
N ASP A 69 -10.16 10.44 -10.02
CA ASP A 69 -11.06 11.31 -9.26
C ASP A 69 -12.50 10.75 -9.14
N THR A 70 -12.88 9.83 -10.03
CA THR A 70 -14.16 9.14 -10.00
C THR A 70 -14.21 7.97 -9.01
N HIS A 71 -13.06 7.48 -8.53
CA HIS A 71 -12.94 6.27 -7.70
C HIS A 71 -12.03 6.51 -6.49
N LYS A 72 -12.16 7.68 -5.85
CA LYS A 72 -11.43 7.98 -4.62
C LYS A 72 -11.80 6.98 -3.52
N THR A 73 -10.79 6.38 -2.92
CA THR A 73 -10.94 5.43 -1.81
C THR A 73 -10.54 6.10 -0.50
N LYS A 74 -11.38 5.92 0.51
CA LYS A 74 -11.14 6.39 1.88
C LYS A 74 -11.13 5.20 2.81
N VAL A 75 -10.15 5.14 3.70
CA VAL A 75 -10.00 4.07 4.68
C VAL A 75 -9.88 4.66 6.08
N LYS A 76 -10.58 4.07 7.05
CA LYS A 76 -10.42 4.36 8.47
C LYS A 76 -10.03 3.06 9.18
N ILE A 77 -9.09 3.12 10.11
CA ILE A 77 -8.56 1.94 10.80
C ILE A 77 -8.60 2.15 12.31
N GLY A 78 -9.46 1.38 12.97
CA GLY A 78 -9.46 1.18 14.42
C GLY A 78 -8.98 -0.23 14.75
N TYR A 79 -8.53 -0.49 15.97
CA TYR A 79 -8.26 -1.84 16.43
C TYR A 79 -8.53 -2.02 17.92
N THR A 80 -8.83 -3.25 18.31
CA THR A 80 -8.94 -3.74 19.69
C THR A 80 -7.86 -4.82 19.91
N ASP A 81 -7.77 -5.41 21.10
CA ASP A 81 -6.83 -6.51 21.32
C ASP A 81 -7.31 -7.81 20.64
N GLU A 82 -8.60 -7.90 20.30
CA GLU A 82 -9.25 -9.08 19.74
C GLU A 82 -9.46 -9.00 18.22
N ALA A 83 -9.61 -7.79 17.67
CA ALA A 83 -9.96 -7.58 16.26
C ALA A 83 -9.45 -6.24 15.72
N ILE A 84 -9.24 -6.20 14.40
CA ILE A 84 -9.01 -4.99 13.59
C ILE A 84 -10.26 -4.75 12.75
#